data_AF-A0A380YT54-F1
#
_entry.id   AF-A0A380YT54-F1
#
_cell.length_a   1.000
_cell.length_b   1.000
_cell.length_c   1.000
_cell.angle_alpha   90.00
_cell.angle_beta   90.00
_cell.angle_gamma   90.00
#
_symmetry.space_group_name_H-M   'P 1'
#
loop_
_entity.id
_entity.type
_entity.pdbx_description
1 polymer ?
#
loop_
_entity_poly.entity_id
_entity_poly.type
_entity_poly.pdbx_seq_one_letter_code
_entity_poly.pdbx_strand_id
1 'polypeptide(L)'
;MATKDVKDFNGWFNRSYARLKESVSLYGKIDEDAFHDAYLAVRKQVMFSNNGIEDLESYFFGCYRRILQSGTREDSRYDNPGDEYFMRLGESDCTEETEEREEMLTGCDRLVRDIQKFLRRHFSYEDYRIFMLRFYETGSSFRTIARHMGEKTSVVTRRAQAMMESVRANRRFIAQRRLITAGEAA
;
A
#
# COMPACT_ATOMS: atom_id res chain seq x y z
N MET A 1 -36.00 5.91 -26.12
CA MET A 1 -36.67 6.45 -24.92
C MET A 1 -35.67 6.58 -23.78
N ALA A 2 -34.99 5.50 -23.36
CA ALA A 2 -34.00 5.49 -22.26
C ALA A 2 -32.93 6.62 -22.23
N THR A 3 -32.42 7.08 -23.38
CA THR A 3 -31.36 8.11 -23.41
C THR A 3 -31.87 9.51 -23.08
N LYS A 4 -33.14 9.81 -23.39
CA LYS A 4 -33.77 11.10 -23.07
C LYS A 4 -34.09 11.19 -21.59
N ASP A 5 -34.67 10.13 -21.04
CA ASP A 5 -35.09 10.08 -19.63
C ASP A 5 -33.90 10.22 -18.67
N VAL A 6 -32.74 9.65 -19.02
CA VAL A 6 -31.51 9.85 -18.22
C VAL A 6 -30.92 11.24 -18.37
N LYS A 7 -31.01 11.87 -19.55
CA LYS A 7 -30.54 13.24 -19.71
C LYS A 7 -31.39 14.20 -18.87
N ASP A 8 -32.70 13.97 -18.83
CA ASP A 8 -33.64 14.76 -18.04
C ASP A 8 -33.41 14.54 -16.53
N PHE A 9 -33.18 13.29 -16.11
CA PHE A 9 -32.79 12.97 -14.73
C PHE A 9 -31.47 13.65 -14.32
N ASN A 10 -30.40 13.53 -15.12
CA ASN A 10 -29.12 14.16 -14.82
C ASN A 10 -29.26 15.68 -14.73
N GLY A 11 -30.07 16.28 -15.61
CA GLY A 11 -30.39 17.70 -15.57
C GLY A 11 -31.12 18.11 -14.28
N TRP A 12 -32.10 17.31 -13.84
CA TRP A 12 -32.77 17.51 -12.55
C TRP A 12 -31.79 17.38 -11.39
N PHE A 13 -30.97 16.32 -11.35
CA PHE A 13 -30.04 16.07 -10.26
C PHE A 13 -29.04 17.22 -10.09
N ASN A 14 -28.48 17.73 -11.19
CA ASN A 14 -27.54 18.85 -11.14
C ASN A 14 -28.19 20.14 -10.58
N ARG A 15 -29.47 20.40 -10.90
CA ARG A 15 -30.19 21.56 -10.34
C ARG A 15 -30.56 21.38 -8.87
N SER A 16 -30.84 20.14 -8.48
CA SER A 16 -31.28 19.80 -7.12
C SER A 16 -30.12 19.46 -6.17
N TYR A 17 -28.89 19.32 -6.67
CA TYR A 17 -27.73 18.78 -5.92
C TYR A 17 -27.50 19.47 -4.57
N ALA A 18 -27.43 20.80 -4.55
CA ALA A 18 -27.21 21.58 -3.33
C ALA A 18 -28.34 21.38 -2.32
N ARG A 19 -29.60 21.40 -2.79
CA ARG A 19 -30.79 21.19 -1.95
C ARG A 19 -30.87 19.77 -1.39
N LEU A 20 -30.52 18.77 -2.20
CA LEU A 20 -30.46 17.38 -1.77
C LEU A 20 -29.38 17.22 -0.69
N LYS A 21 -28.18 17.79 -0.90
CA LYS A 21 -27.11 17.76 0.11
C LYS A 21 -27.52 18.45 1.41
N GLU A 22 -28.11 19.64 1.32
CA GLU A 22 -28.62 20.36 2.50
C GLU A 22 -29.64 19.51 3.25
N SER A 23 -30.61 18.93 2.55
CA SER A 23 -31.65 18.08 3.14
C SER A 23 -31.08 16.82 3.81
N VAL A 24 -30.05 16.20 3.24
CA VAL A 24 -29.35 15.07 3.88
C VAL A 24 -28.54 15.51 5.09
N SER A 25 -27.89 16.68 5.02
CA SER A 25 -27.05 17.21 6.10
C SER A 25 -27.83 17.49 7.39
N LEU A 26 -29.14 17.75 7.30
CA LEU A 26 -30.02 17.92 8.46
C LEU A 26 -30.04 16.67 9.37
N TYR A 27 -29.72 15.49 8.84
CA TYR A 27 -29.72 14.23 9.57
C TYR A 27 -28.34 13.82 10.10
N GLY A 28 -27.30 14.63 9.88
CA GLY A 28 -25.94 14.39 10.38
C GLY A 28 -24.85 14.57 9.31
N LYS A 29 -23.65 14.07 9.60
CA LYS A 29 -22.54 14.07 8.63
C LYS A 29 -22.95 13.28 7.39
N ILE A 30 -22.84 13.89 6.22
CA ILE A 30 -23.15 13.24 4.94
C ILE A 30 -22.11 12.17 4.66
N ASP A 31 -22.57 10.98 4.30
CA ASP A 31 -21.76 9.97 3.64
C ASP A 31 -21.77 10.27 2.14
N GLU A 32 -20.65 10.82 1.65
CA GLU A 32 -20.52 11.21 0.24
C GLU A 32 -20.60 9.99 -0.68
N ASP A 33 -20.07 8.84 -0.28
CA ASP A 33 -20.08 7.64 -1.11
C ASP A 33 -21.50 7.11 -1.25
N ALA A 34 -22.23 6.99 -0.12
CA ALA A 34 -23.63 6.58 -0.14
C ALA A 34 -24.52 7.55 -0.95
N PHE A 35 -24.20 8.85 -0.94
CA PHE A 35 -24.91 9.86 -1.71
C PHE A 35 -24.72 9.68 -3.23
N HIS A 36 -23.50 9.40 -3.66
CA HIS A 36 -23.20 9.12 -5.07
C HIS A 36 -23.75 7.75 -5.51
N ASP A 37 -23.72 6.73 -4.65
CA ASP A 37 -24.32 5.42 -4.91
C ASP A 37 -25.84 5.52 -5.06
N ALA A 38 -26.50 6.38 -4.27
CA ALA A 38 -27.92 6.65 -4.44
C ALA A 38 -28.21 7.23 -5.83
N TYR A 39 -27.39 8.18 -6.31
CA TYR A 39 -27.51 8.72 -7.66
C TYR A 39 -27.37 7.61 -8.73
N LEU A 40 -26.37 6.73 -8.60
CA LEU A 40 -26.18 5.61 -9.53
C LEU A 40 -27.37 4.65 -9.50
N ALA A 41 -27.92 4.36 -8.32
CA ALA A 41 -29.08 3.49 -8.15
C ALA A 41 -30.33 4.07 -8.84
N VAL A 42 -30.64 5.36 -8.63
CA VAL A 42 -31.76 6.02 -9.30
C VAL A 42 -31.54 6.09 -10.80
N ARG A 43 -30.33 6.44 -11.26
CA ARG A 43 -30.00 6.48 -12.68
C ARG A 43 -30.15 5.13 -13.36
N LYS A 44 -29.75 4.04 -12.70
CA LYS A 44 -29.96 2.67 -13.17
C LYS A 44 -31.45 2.36 -13.28
N GLN A 45 -32.26 2.75 -12.29
CA GLN A 45 -33.70 2.57 -12.34
C GLN A 45 -34.32 3.30 -13.54
N VAL A 46 -33.95 4.55 -13.78
CA VAL A 46 -34.40 5.35 -14.94
C VAL A 46 -33.98 4.73 -16.27
N MET A 47 -32.80 4.09 -16.34
CA MET A 47 -32.35 3.41 -17.56
C MET A 47 -33.14 2.14 -17.90
N PHE A 48 -33.48 1.34 -16.89
CA PHE A 48 -33.89 -0.06 -17.10
C PHE A 48 -35.32 -0.38 -16.69
N SER A 49 -36.06 0.56 -16.10
CA SER A 49 -37.44 0.32 -15.65
C SER A 49 -38.48 0.89 -16.61
N ASN A 50 -39.48 0.08 -16.95
CA ASN A 50 -40.60 0.49 -17.81
C ASN A 50 -41.60 1.42 -17.08
N ASN A 51 -41.59 1.39 -15.74
CA ASN A 51 -42.36 2.31 -14.91
C ASN A 51 -41.47 3.51 -14.59
N GLY A 52 -41.90 4.70 -15.01
CA GLY A 52 -41.25 5.95 -14.64
C GLY A 52 -41.27 6.17 -13.13
N ILE A 53 -40.35 7.00 -12.64
CA ILE A 53 -40.31 7.42 -11.24
C ILE A 53 -41.20 8.65 -11.12
N GLU A 54 -42.28 8.56 -10.34
CA GLU A 54 -43.22 9.67 -10.15
C GLU A 54 -42.61 10.83 -9.36
N ASP A 55 -41.93 10.51 -8.25
CA ASP A 55 -41.20 11.49 -7.42
C ASP A 55 -39.73 11.09 -7.27
N LEU A 56 -38.88 11.76 -8.05
CA LEU A 56 -37.44 11.55 -8.04
C LEU A 56 -36.79 11.89 -6.69
N GLU A 57 -37.32 12.87 -5.97
CA GLU A 57 -36.74 13.35 -4.71
C GLU A 57 -36.98 12.32 -3.60
N SER A 58 -38.23 11.89 -3.41
CA SER A 58 -38.55 10.82 -2.45
C SER A 58 -37.85 9.51 -2.79
N TYR A 59 -37.77 9.15 -4.07
CA TYR A 59 -37.09 7.94 -4.50
C TYR A 59 -35.59 7.99 -4.21
N PHE A 60 -34.94 9.13 -4.47
CA PHE A 60 -33.53 9.35 -4.15
C PHE A 60 -33.24 9.20 -2.66
N PHE A 61 -34.02 9.85 -1.79
CA PHE A 61 -33.85 9.72 -0.34
C PHE A 61 -34.10 8.29 0.14
N GLY A 62 -35.04 7.57 -0.47
CA GLY A 62 -35.28 6.15 -0.22
C GLY A 62 -34.06 5.28 -0.56
N CYS A 63 -33.43 5.51 -1.72
CA CYS A 63 -32.19 4.84 -2.12
C CYS A 63 -31.04 5.15 -1.15
N TYR A 64 -30.83 6.43 -0.84
CA TYR A 64 -29.78 6.89 0.07
C TYR A 64 -29.89 6.25 1.47
N ARG A 65 -31.08 6.28 2.08
CA ARG A 65 -31.31 5.64 3.38
C ARG A 65 -31.09 4.13 3.34
N ARG A 66 -31.49 3.47 2.25
CA ARG A 66 -31.29 2.02 2.08
C ARG A 66 -29.80 1.68 2.00
N ILE A 67 -29.02 2.47 1.28
CA ILE A 67 -27.57 2.28 1.13
C ILE A 67 -26.85 2.48 2.47
N LEU A 68 -27.19 3.52 3.23
CA LEU A 68 -26.68 3.71 4.59
C LEU A 68 -26.96 2.52 5.52
N GLN A 69 -28.18 1.96 5.43
CA GLN A 69 -28.58 0.80 6.23
C GLN A 69 -27.89 -0.50 5.77
N SER A 70 -27.54 -0.65 4.50
CA SER A 70 -26.77 -1.80 4.02
C SER A 70 -25.27 -1.67 4.31
N GLY A 71 -24.70 -0.46 4.22
CA GLY A 71 -23.29 -0.20 4.52
C GLY A 71 -22.92 -0.61 5.94
N THR A 72 -23.76 -0.25 6.94
CA THR A 72 -23.56 -0.67 8.34
C THR A 72 -23.58 -2.19 8.56
N ARG A 73 -24.23 -2.97 7.69
CA ARG A 73 -24.23 -4.44 7.73
C ARG A 73 -23.01 -5.04 7.01
N GLU A 74 -22.47 -4.32 6.02
CA GLU A 74 -21.34 -4.73 5.21
C GLU A 74 -19.99 -4.39 5.81
N ASP A 75 -19.89 -3.24 6.48
CA ASP A 75 -18.70 -2.74 7.19
C ASP A 75 -18.31 -3.66 8.37
N SER A 76 -19.28 -4.40 8.93
CA SER A 76 -19.02 -5.45 9.93
C SER A 76 -18.27 -6.67 9.39
N ARG A 77 -18.04 -6.78 8.07
CA ARG A 77 -17.35 -7.93 7.45
C ARG A 77 -15.85 -7.73 7.30
N TYR A 78 -15.37 -6.49 7.45
CA TYR A 78 -13.98 -6.14 7.25
C TYR A 78 -13.50 -5.27 8.40
N ASP A 79 -12.47 -5.72 9.11
CA ASP A 79 -11.76 -4.85 10.03
C ASP A 79 -10.92 -3.88 9.19
N ASN A 80 -11.29 -2.60 9.19
CA ASN A 80 -10.47 -1.55 8.62
C ASN A 80 -9.52 -1.02 9.70
N PRO A 81 -8.22 -1.40 9.67
CA PRO A 81 -7.28 -0.88 10.65
C PRO A 81 -7.17 0.64 10.46
N GLY A 82 -7.49 1.40 11.51
CA GLY A 82 -7.45 2.86 11.47
C GLY A 82 -6.04 3.41 11.24
N ASP A 83 -5.93 4.73 11.07
CA ASP A 83 -4.67 5.42 10.72
C ASP A 83 -3.50 5.12 11.68
N GLU A 84 -3.82 4.78 12.93
CA GLU A 84 -2.88 4.29 13.97
C GLU A 84 -2.08 3.05 13.55
N TYR A 85 -2.67 2.18 12.72
CA TYR A 85 -1.99 1.00 12.17
C TYR A 85 -0.78 1.38 11.33
N PHE A 86 -0.92 2.43 10.51
CA PHE A 86 0.17 2.91 9.65
C PHE A 86 1.21 3.70 10.43
N MET A 87 0.82 4.44 11.48
CA MET A 87 1.78 5.09 12.38
C MET A 87 2.64 4.07 13.13
N ARG A 88 2.04 2.98 13.61
CA ARG A 88 2.75 1.93 14.35
C ARG A 88 3.72 1.13 13.46
N LEU A 89 3.43 0.99 12.17
CA LEU A 89 4.35 0.38 11.20
C LEU A 89 5.64 1.22 11.02
N GLY A 90 5.54 2.55 11.07
CA GLY A 90 6.71 3.44 11.00
C GLY A 90 7.61 3.38 12.23
N GLU A 91 7.03 3.14 13.42
CA GLU A 91 7.80 2.93 14.65
C GLU A 91 8.52 1.57 14.64
N SER A 92 7.89 0.51 14.15
CA SER A 92 8.51 -0.83 14.07
C SER A 92 9.74 -0.94 13.16
N ASP A 93 10.02 0.05 12.30
CA ASP A 93 11.26 0.12 11.53
C ASP A 93 12.43 0.72 12.34
N CYS A 94 12.16 1.41 13.47
CA CYS A 94 13.16 2.12 14.28
C CYS A 94 13.23 1.68 15.75
N THR A 95 12.14 1.18 16.34
CA THR A 95 12.14 0.64 17.70
C THR A 95 12.33 -0.88 17.66
N GLU A 96 13.57 -1.26 17.95
CA GLU A 96 13.90 -2.52 18.62
C GLU A 96 13.77 -3.80 17.77
N GLU A 97 14.78 -4.04 16.92
CA GLU A 97 15.38 -5.37 16.94
C GLU A 97 15.99 -5.56 18.35
N THR A 98 15.14 -5.97 19.30
CA THR A 98 15.45 -6.14 20.72
C THR A 98 16.81 -6.78 20.97
N GLU A 99 17.55 -6.26 21.95
CA GLU A 99 18.81 -6.81 22.47
C GLU A 99 18.68 -8.32 22.80
N GLU A 100 17.48 -8.76 23.20
CA GLU A 100 17.13 -10.17 23.44
C GLU A 100 17.28 -11.07 22.20
N ARG A 101 17.10 -10.55 20.97
CA ARG A 101 17.33 -11.33 19.75
C ARG A 101 18.83 -11.41 19.41
N GLU A 102 19.65 -10.42 19.79
CA GLU A 102 21.10 -10.45 19.55
C GLU A 102 21.80 -11.58 20.32
N GLU A 103 21.26 -11.98 21.47
CA GLU A 103 21.74 -13.12 22.25
C GLU A 103 21.52 -14.47 21.52
N MET A 104 20.52 -14.57 20.64
CA MET A 104 20.25 -15.78 19.84
C MET A 104 20.90 -15.78 18.45
N LEU A 105 21.57 -14.70 18.05
CA LEU A 105 22.22 -14.61 16.74
C LEU A 105 23.55 -15.35 16.74
N THR A 106 23.70 -16.30 15.82
CA THR A 106 24.98 -16.96 15.57
C THR A 106 26.02 -15.94 15.11
N GLY A 107 27.31 -16.28 15.22
CA GLY A 107 28.38 -15.44 14.67
C GLY A 107 28.18 -15.10 13.18
N CYS A 108 27.58 -16.02 12.40
CA CYS A 108 27.19 -15.78 11.01
C CYS A 108 26.14 -14.67 10.89
N ASP A 109 25.08 -14.70 11.70
CA ASP A 109 23.99 -13.73 11.63
C ASP A 109 24.49 -12.32 11.98
N ARG A 110 25.36 -12.22 12.99
CA ARG A 110 26.01 -10.95 13.37
C ARG A 110 26.86 -10.40 12.22
N LEU A 111 27.64 -11.26 11.56
CA LEU A 111 28.44 -10.87 10.38
C LEU A 111 27.55 -10.40 9.22
N VAL A 112 26.43 -11.08 8.95
CA VAL A 112 25.48 -10.67 7.90
C VAL A 112 24.90 -9.28 8.21
N ARG A 113 24.48 -9.03 9.46
CA ARG A 113 23.99 -7.71 9.89
C ARG A 113 25.05 -6.62 9.74
N ASP A 114 26.28 -6.89 10.16
CA ASP A 114 27.38 -5.93 10.03
C ASP A 114 27.66 -5.58 8.56
N ILE A 115 27.60 -6.57 7.66
CA ILE A 115 27.73 -6.36 6.20
C ILE A 115 26.59 -5.51 5.68
N GLN A 116 25.33 -5.80 6.05
CA GLN A 116 24.17 -5.00 5.63
C GLN A 116 24.26 -3.55 6.13
N LYS A 117 24.62 -3.35 7.41
CA LYS A 117 24.83 -2.01 8.00
C LYS A 117 25.95 -1.26 7.30
N PHE A 118 27.06 -1.93 6.96
CA PHE A 118 28.16 -1.34 6.21
C PHE A 118 27.72 -0.90 4.81
N LEU A 119 27.06 -1.77 4.04
CA LEU A 119 26.62 -1.44 2.69
C LEU A 119 25.63 -0.28 2.69
N ARG A 120 24.67 -0.27 3.61
CA ARG A 120 23.68 0.81 3.76
C ARG A 120 24.31 2.16 4.11
N ARG A 121 25.46 2.19 4.80
CA ARG A 121 26.18 3.41 5.18
C ARG A 121 27.14 3.92 4.11
N HIS A 122 27.70 3.03 3.29
CA HIS A 122 28.78 3.37 2.36
C HIS A 122 28.34 3.45 0.89
N PHE A 123 27.16 2.95 0.55
CA PHE A 123 26.62 2.97 -0.81
C PHE A 123 25.28 3.69 -0.86
N SER A 124 24.88 4.12 -2.06
CA SER A 124 23.57 4.74 -2.26
C SER A 124 22.44 3.75 -1.92
N TYR A 125 21.25 4.26 -1.59
CA TYR A 125 20.11 3.40 -1.33
C TYR A 125 19.78 2.49 -2.54
N GLU A 126 19.92 3.02 -3.76
CA GLU A 126 19.73 2.23 -4.98
C GLU A 126 20.77 1.10 -5.11
N ASP A 127 22.05 1.39 -4.84
CA ASP A 127 23.09 0.35 -4.82
C ASP A 127 22.78 -0.73 -3.79
N TYR A 128 22.48 -0.31 -2.56
CA TYR A 128 22.11 -1.22 -1.49
C TYR A 128 20.90 -2.08 -1.88
N ARG A 129 19.90 -1.50 -2.56
CA ARG A 129 18.72 -2.23 -3.05
C ARG A 129 19.09 -3.29 -4.09
N ILE A 130 20.05 -3.02 -4.98
CA ILE A 130 20.58 -4.04 -5.91
C ILE A 130 21.14 -5.23 -5.14
N PHE A 131 21.93 -4.97 -4.08
CA PHE A 131 22.50 -6.03 -3.25
C PHE A 131 21.42 -6.86 -2.58
N MET A 132 20.44 -6.20 -1.94
CA MET A 132 19.34 -6.88 -1.26
C MET A 132 18.54 -7.77 -2.20
N LEU A 133 18.14 -7.23 -3.37
CA LEU A 133 17.39 -8.00 -4.36
C LEU A 133 18.19 -9.17 -4.92
N ARG A 134 19.49 -9.01 -5.14
CA ARG A 134 20.33 -10.03 -5.76
C ARG A 134 20.72 -11.16 -4.80
N PHE A 135 21.07 -10.82 -3.56
CA PHE A 135 21.78 -11.72 -2.66
C PHE A 135 21.05 -12.07 -1.37
N TYR A 136 20.01 -11.32 -0.98
CA TYR A 136 19.37 -11.49 0.33
C TYR A 136 17.87 -11.78 0.26
N GLU A 137 17.08 -10.98 -0.47
CA GLU A 137 15.62 -11.07 -0.47
C GLU A 137 15.10 -12.06 -1.51
N THR A 138 15.23 -11.73 -2.80
CA THR A 138 14.53 -12.43 -3.89
C THR A 138 15.43 -13.27 -4.77
N GLY A 139 16.75 -13.12 -4.65
CA GLY A 139 17.71 -13.80 -5.54
C GLY A 139 17.60 -13.36 -7.00
N SER A 140 17.03 -12.20 -7.28
CA SER A 140 16.67 -11.73 -8.62
C SER A 140 17.87 -11.68 -9.57
N SER A 141 17.65 -12.01 -10.85
CA SER A 141 18.70 -11.88 -11.87
C SER A 141 19.07 -10.42 -12.10
N PHE A 142 20.33 -10.14 -12.46
CA PHE A 142 20.75 -8.77 -12.80
C PHE A 142 19.93 -8.18 -13.96
N ARG A 143 19.45 -9.00 -14.89
CA ARG A 143 18.57 -8.57 -15.98
C ARG A 143 17.22 -8.10 -15.45
N THR A 144 16.64 -8.80 -14.48
CA THR A 144 15.37 -8.44 -13.84
C THR A 144 15.51 -7.14 -13.07
N ILE A 145 16.55 -7.03 -12.24
CA ILE A 145 16.82 -5.82 -11.45
C ILE A 145 17.02 -4.61 -12.37
N ALA A 146 17.85 -4.76 -13.41
CA ALA A 146 18.10 -3.69 -14.37
C ALA A 146 16.84 -3.22 -15.09
N ARG A 147 15.94 -4.15 -15.46
CA ARG A 147 14.63 -3.80 -16.04
C ARG A 147 13.78 -2.97 -15.08
N HIS A 148 13.73 -3.34 -13.80
CA HIS A 148 12.95 -2.60 -12.80
C HIS A 148 13.52 -1.20 -12.52
N MET A 149 14.84 -1.04 -12.56
CA MET A 149 15.50 0.24 -12.34
C MET A 149 15.61 1.11 -13.60
N GLY A 150 15.24 0.59 -14.78
CA GLY A 150 15.42 1.30 -16.05
C GLY A 150 16.89 1.47 -16.47
N GLU A 151 17.79 0.62 -15.95
CA GLU A 151 19.22 0.67 -16.26
C GLU A 151 19.68 -0.44 -17.20
N LYS A 152 20.89 -0.30 -17.75
CA LYS A 152 21.55 -1.39 -18.49
C LYS A 152 22.05 -2.46 -17.51
N THR A 153 21.85 -3.73 -17.85
CA THR A 153 22.33 -4.88 -17.04
C THR A 153 23.82 -4.77 -16.67
N SER A 154 24.66 -4.28 -17.58
CA SER A 154 26.10 -4.12 -17.31
C SER A 154 26.40 -3.10 -16.20
N VAL A 155 25.59 -2.04 -16.08
CA VAL A 155 25.75 -1.02 -15.05
C VAL A 155 25.39 -1.60 -13.68
N VAL A 156 24.24 -2.27 -13.59
CA VAL A 156 23.77 -2.94 -12.36
C VAL A 156 24.78 -4.00 -11.90
N THR A 157 25.30 -4.82 -12.82
CA THR A 157 26.31 -5.83 -12.50
C THR A 157 27.58 -5.18 -11.95
N ARG A 158 28.06 -4.09 -12.57
CA ARG A 158 29.26 -3.37 -12.11
C ARG A 158 29.05 -2.75 -10.72
N ARG A 159 27.89 -2.14 -10.48
CA ARG A 159 27.52 -1.58 -9.16
C ARG A 159 27.51 -2.68 -8.08
N ALA A 160 26.91 -3.83 -8.39
CA ALA A 160 26.92 -4.99 -7.50
C ALA A 160 28.33 -5.54 -7.22
N GLN A 161 29.18 -5.62 -8.25
CA GLN A 161 30.57 -6.06 -8.11
C GLN A 161 31.37 -5.13 -7.18
N ALA A 162 31.25 -3.80 -7.36
CA ALA A 162 31.93 -2.83 -6.52
C ALA A 162 31.57 -2.98 -5.02
N MET A 163 30.29 -3.21 -4.71
CA MET A 163 29.85 -3.51 -3.33
C MET A 163 30.49 -4.81 -2.81
N MET A 164 30.45 -5.88 -3.60
CA MET A 164 31.02 -7.17 -3.20
C MET A 164 32.54 -7.10 -2.99
N GLU A 165 33.26 -6.35 -3.82
CA GLU A 165 34.68 -6.08 -3.67
C GLU A 165 34.98 -5.31 -2.38
N SER A 166 34.19 -4.27 -2.09
CA SER A 166 34.31 -3.51 -0.84
C SER A 166 34.08 -4.38 0.41
N VAL A 167 33.11 -5.30 0.37
CA VAL A 167 32.85 -6.23 1.48
C VAL A 167 34.03 -7.20 1.63
N ARG A 168 34.54 -7.76 0.52
CA ARG A 168 35.67 -8.69 0.54
C ARG A 168 36.99 -8.05 0.97
N ALA A 169 37.17 -6.75 0.69
CA ALA A 169 38.35 -6.00 1.10
C ALA A 169 38.30 -5.56 2.58
N ASN A 170 37.13 -5.64 3.22
CA ASN A 170 36.96 -5.20 4.60
C ASN A 170 37.64 -6.16 5.58
N ARG A 171 38.75 -5.71 6.18
CA ARG A 171 39.56 -6.49 7.12
C ARG A 171 38.78 -7.01 8.34
N ARG A 172 37.78 -6.26 8.82
CA ARG A 172 36.95 -6.69 9.96
C ARG A 172 36.10 -7.90 9.60
N PHE A 173 35.45 -7.87 8.43
CA PHE A 173 34.64 -9.00 7.95
C PHE A 173 35.49 -10.24 7.67
N ILE A 174 36.70 -10.05 7.14
CA ILE A 174 37.65 -11.15 6.96
C ILE A 174 38.00 -11.79 8.31
N ALA A 175 38.28 -10.98 9.34
CA ALA A 175 38.61 -11.48 10.67
C ALA A 175 37.41 -12.20 11.32
N GLN A 176 36.22 -11.59 11.32
CA GLN A 176 34.99 -12.20 11.84
C GLN A 176 34.68 -13.53 11.15
N ARG A 177 34.79 -13.60 9.82
CA ARG A 177 34.60 -14.85 9.06
C ARG A 177 35.58 -15.94 9.49
N ARG A 178 36.86 -15.59 9.76
CA ARG A 178 37.87 -16.55 10.22
C ARG A 178 37.53 -17.11 11.60
N LEU A 179 37.11 -16.25 12.54
CA LEU A 179 36.70 -16.68 13.89
C LEU A 179 35.51 -17.64 13.84
N ILE A 180 34.51 -17.33 13.01
CA ILE A 180 33.34 -18.20 12.79
C ILE A 180 33.78 -19.55 12.21
N THR A 181 34.67 -19.55 11.21
CA THR A 181 35.17 -20.79 10.58
C THR A 181 36.02 -21.63 11.54
N ALA A 182 36.70 -20.99 12.50
CA ALA A 182 37.50 -21.65 13.53
C ALA A 182 36.66 -22.24 14.68
N GLY A 183 35.34 -22.01 14.70
CA GLY A 183 34.45 -22.51 15.76
C GLY A 183 34.53 -21.74 17.07
N GLU A 184 35.16 -20.56 17.09
CA GLU A 184 35.38 -19.75 18.31
C GLU A 184 34.20 -18.82 18.64
N ALA A 185 33.08 -18.91 17.91
CA ALA A 185 31.90 -18.08 18.08
C ALA A 185 30.61 -18.93 18.25
N ALA A 186 30.66 -19.87 19.19
CA ALA A 186 29.50 -20.59 19.71
C ALA A 186 29.02 -19.94 21.02
#